data_AF-A0A8K0IA64-F1
#
_entry.id   AF-A0A8K0IA64-F1
#
_cell.length_a   1.000
_cell.length_b   1.000
_cell.length_c   1.000
_cell.angle_alpha   90.00
_cell.angle_beta   90.00
_cell.angle_gamma   90.00
#
_symmetry.space_group_name_H-M   'P 1'
#
loop_
_entity.id
_entity.type
_entity.pdbx_description
1 polymer ?
#
loop_
_entity_poly.entity_id
_entity_poly.type
_entity_poly.pdbx_seq_one_letter_code
_entity_poly.pdbx_strand_id
1 'polypeptide(L)'
;MVEVWWLLLLVSSLLMGLVRPDPQVPCYFIFGDSLVDNGNNNYIASLARANYLPYGIDFSGGPSGRFSNGLTTVDVIAQQLGFDDFIPPYAATRGEALLAGANFASAAAGIREETGQQLGGRISFGGQLQNYQAAVQEVVNVLGDEVSAANYLSKCIFSVGMGSNDYLNNYFMPVFYSSSRQYTPEQYADVLIGQYSQQIRNSLADIAILPL
;
A
#
# COMPACT_ATOMS: atom_id res chain seq x y z
N MET A 1 24.69 49.95 5.66
CA MET A 1 23.36 49.62 5.10
C MET A 1 23.39 48.47 4.09
N VAL A 2 24.37 48.40 3.17
CA VAL A 2 24.44 47.35 2.12
C VAL A 2 24.67 45.92 2.67
N GLU A 3 25.42 45.77 3.76
CA GLU A 3 25.73 44.44 4.36
C GLU A 3 24.51 43.72 4.95
N VAL A 4 23.51 44.47 5.43
CA VAL A 4 22.28 43.90 6.02
C VAL A 4 21.41 43.25 4.94
N TRP A 5 21.41 43.80 3.73
CA TRP A 5 20.64 43.26 2.61
C TRP A 5 21.21 41.94 2.09
N TRP A 6 22.54 41.78 2.09
CA TRP A 6 23.19 40.52 1.72
C TRP A 6 22.90 39.41 2.73
N LEU A 7 22.93 39.72 4.02
CA LEU A 7 22.53 38.80 5.08
C LEU A 7 21.06 38.40 4.96
N LEU A 8 20.15 39.34 4.68
CA LEU A 8 18.73 39.04 4.47
C LEU A 8 18.48 38.18 3.23
N LEU A 9 19.22 38.41 2.13
CA LEU A 9 19.14 37.59 0.91
C LEU A 9 19.71 36.18 1.13
N LEU A 10 20.80 36.05 1.89
CA LEU A 10 21.38 34.74 2.26
C LEU A 10 20.46 33.96 3.19
N VAL A 11 19.88 34.61 4.20
CA VAL A 11 18.89 34.00 5.09
C VAL A 11 17.63 33.62 4.31
N SER A 12 17.15 34.48 3.42
CA SER A 12 15.99 34.19 2.56
C SER A 12 16.23 33.00 1.63
N SER A 13 17.41 32.90 1.01
CA SER A 13 17.77 31.77 0.15
C SER A 13 17.99 30.46 0.92
N LEU A 14 18.56 30.53 2.13
CA LEU A 14 18.64 29.40 3.06
C LEU A 14 17.25 28.94 3.53
N LEU A 15 16.33 29.88 3.80
CA LEU A 15 14.95 29.58 4.19
C LEU A 15 14.13 29.01 3.02
N MET A 16 14.32 29.48 1.79
CA MET A 16 13.69 28.90 0.59
C MET A 16 14.19 27.48 0.31
N GLY A 17 15.44 27.16 0.62
CA GLY A 17 15.99 25.80 0.50
C GLY A 17 15.47 24.81 1.55
N LEU A 18 14.76 25.29 2.58
CA LEU A 18 14.17 24.48 3.65
C LEU A 18 12.67 24.22 3.46
N VAL A 19 11.99 24.95 2.56
CA VAL A 19 10.58 24.72 2.25
C VAL A 19 10.50 23.62 1.19
N ARG A 20 10.23 22.39 1.63
CA ARG A 20 9.80 21.34 0.72
C ARG A 20 8.37 21.65 0.28
N PRO A 21 8.06 21.58 -1.03
CA PRO A 21 6.68 21.71 -1.49
C PRO A 21 5.85 20.58 -0.88
N ASP A 22 4.61 20.90 -0.49
CA ASP A 22 3.66 19.90 0.00
C ASP A 22 3.47 18.78 -1.04
N PRO A 23 3.13 17.55 -0.59
CA PRO A 23 2.81 16.46 -1.51
C PRO A 23 1.70 16.85 -2.50
N GLN A 24 1.79 16.35 -3.73
CA GLN A 24 0.83 16.61 -4.81
C GLN A 24 -0.60 16.14 -4.48
N VAL A 25 -0.72 15.16 -3.58
CA VAL A 25 -1.99 14.64 -3.06
C VAL A 25 -1.89 14.48 -1.55
N PRO A 26 -2.99 14.65 -0.80
CA PRO A 26 -2.95 14.59 0.66
C PRO A 26 -2.59 13.20 1.18
N CYS A 27 -2.96 12.14 0.46
CA CYS A 27 -2.72 10.78 0.92
C CYS A 27 -2.54 9.76 -0.21
N TYR A 28 -1.82 8.67 0.10
CA TYR A 28 -1.54 7.60 -0.84
C TYR A 28 -1.76 6.22 -0.20
N PHE A 29 -2.74 5.46 -0.70
CA PHE A 29 -3.04 4.11 -0.23
C PHE A 29 -2.59 3.04 -1.22
N ILE A 30 -1.95 1.99 -0.71
CA ILE A 30 -1.31 0.96 -1.54
C ILE A 30 -1.88 -0.42 -1.18
N PHE A 31 -2.24 -1.18 -2.20
CA PHE A 31 -2.78 -2.54 -2.11
C PHE A 31 -1.99 -3.44 -3.05
N GLY A 32 -1.73 -4.67 -2.63
CA GLY A 32 -1.03 -5.63 -3.47
C GLY A 32 -0.39 -6.77 -2.73
N ASP A 33 0.67 -7.30 -3.34
CA ASP A 33 1.41 -8.44 -2.81
C ASP A 33 2.86 -8.10 -2.46
N SER A 34 3.75 -9.08 -2.49
CA SER A 34 5.19 -8.93 -2.22
C SER A 34 5.87 -7.86 -3.05
N LEU A 35 5.37 -7.54 -4.25
CA LEU A 35 5.96 -6.51 -5.12
C LEU A 35 5.91 -5.11 -4.51
N VAL A 36 5.00 -4.89 -3.56
CA VAL A 36 4.76 -3.58 -2.93
C VAL A 36 4.62 -3.67 -1.41
N ASP A 37 4.69 -4.86 -0.80
CA ASP A 37 4.75 -5.01 0.67
C ASP A 37 6.04 -4.37 1.20
N ASN A 38 5.91 -3.56 2.25
CA ASN A 38 7.01 -2.87 2.91
C ASN A 38 7.12 -3.20 4.40
N GLY A 39 6.44 -4.25 4.88
CA GLY A 39 6.61 -4.77 6.23
C GLY A 39 5.35 -5.31 6.91
N ASN A 40 4.19 -5.40 6.25
CA ASN A 40 2.99 -5.96 6.89
C ASN A 40 3.21 -7.43 7.28
N ASN A 41 3.89 -8.21 6.44
CA ASN A 41 4.17 -9.61 6.70
C ASN A 41 5.09 -9.87 7.91
N ASN A 42 5.77 -8.84 8.42
CA ASN A 42 6.61 -8.96 9.62
C ASN A 42 5.77 -9.19 10.88
N TYR A 43 4.49 -8.78 10.87
CA TYR A 43 3.59 -8.80 12.01
C TYR A 43 2.63 -9.99 12.03
N ILE A 44 2.73 -10.90 11.06
CA ILE A 44 1.91 -12.10 10.94
C ILE A 44 2.80 -13.33 10.76
N ALA A 45 2.38 -14.49 11.26
CA ALA A 45 3.15 -15.73 11.17
C ALA A 45 3.22 -16.26 9.73
N SER A 46 4.21 -15.78 8.97
CA SER A 46 4.35 -16.01 7.53
C SER A 46 5.75 -16.50 7.17
N LEU A 47 5.84 -17.41 6.21
CA LEU A 47 7.09 -17.77 5.53
C LEU A 47 7.44 -16.73 4.45
N ALA A 48 6.45 -15.98 3.95
CA ALA A 48 6.65 -14.90 3.00
C ALA A 48 7.05 -13.61 3.72
N ARG A 49 8.33 -13.52 4.13
CA ARG A 49 8.93 -12.33 4.75
C ARG A 49 10.22 -11.94 4.03
N ALA A 50 10.53 -10.64 4.06
CA ALA A 50 11.74 -10.05 3.49
C ALA A 50 12.42 -9.07 4.48
N ASN A 51 12.39 -9.40 5.77
CA ASN A 51 13.03 -8.65 6.85
C ASN A 51 14.40 -9.23 7.26
N TYR A 52 15.12 -9.78 6.30
CA TYR A 52 16.46 -10.35 6.46
C TYR A 52 17.29 -10.14 5.19
N LEU A 53 18.62 -10.21 5.30
CA LEU A 53 19.52 -10.07 4.14
C LEU A 53 19.34 -11.23 3.13
N PRO A 54 19.43 -10.98 1.81
CA PRO A 54 19.94 -9.77 1.17
C PRO A 54 18.90 -8.67 0.92
N TYR A 55 17.65 -8.85 1.33
CA TYR A 55 16.61 -7.81 1.15
C TYR A 55 16.99 -6.52 1.87
N GLY A 56 16.73 -5.38 1.23
CA GLY A 56 17.06 -4.07 1.80
C GLY A 56 18.55 -3.72 1.84
N ILE A 57 19.44 -4.45 1.17
CA ILE A 57 20.89 -4.15 1.16
C ILE A 57 21.22 -2.76 0.57
N ASP A 58 20.42 -2.28 -0.37
CA ASP A 58 20.53 -0.96 -1.00
C ASP A 58 19.52 0.05 -0.41
N PHE A 59 18.74 -0.35 0.61
CA PHE A 59 17.78 0.51 1.31
C PHE A 59 18.42 1.07 2.58
N SER A 60 18.35 2.39 2.78
CA SER A 60 18.95 3.04 3.96
C SER A 60 18.40 2.54 5.30
N GLY A 61 17.14 2.09 5.33
CA GLY A 61 16.50 1.49 6.50
C GLY A 61 16.78 -0.01 6.69
N GLY A 62 17.55 -0.64 5.81
CA GLY A 62 17.86 -2.07 5.85
C GLY A 62 16.66 -2.98 5.52
N PRO A 63 16.71 -4.26 5.94
CA PRO A 63 15.67 -5.25 5.65
C PRO A 63 14.32 -4.89 6.32
N SER A 64 13.46 -4.19 5.59
CA SER A 64 12.17 -3.68 6.11
C SER A 64 10.98 -4.61 5.87
N GLY A 65 11.13 -5.62 5.00
CA GLY A 65 10.00 -6.39 4.46
C GLY A 65 9.71 -6.12 2.99
N ARG A 66 10.46 -5.21 2.36
CA ARG A 66 10.46 -5.02 0.90
C ARG A 66 11.15 -6.20 0.22
N PHE A 67 10.47 -6.85 -0.72
CA PHE A 67 11.02 -7.95 -1.52
C PHE A 67 11.94 -7.45 -2.65
N SER A 68 12.86 -6.57 -2.29
CA SER A 68 13.83 -5.90 -3.17
C SER A 68 15.12 -5.63 -2.40
N ASN A 69 16.21 -5.33 -3.10
CA ASN A 69 17.40 -4.76 -2.45
C ASN A 69 17.14 -3.35 -1.91
N GLY A 70 16.21 -2.61 -2.51
CA GLY A 70 16.01 -1.18 -2.25
C GLY A 70 14.54 -0.80 -2.26
N LEU A 71 14.25 0.30 -2.94
CA LEU A 71 12.90 0.81 -3.14
C LEU A 71 12.04 -0.12 -4.01
N THR A 72 10.75 -0.18 -3.70
CA THR A 72 9.71 -0.74 -4.56
C THR A 72 9.15 0.35 -5.47
N THR A 73 8.34 -0.03 -6.47
CA THR A 73 7.70 0.95 -7.37
C THR A 73 6.85 1.98 -6.62
N VAL A 74 6.14 1.58 -5.56
CA VAL A 74 5.28 2.49 -4.78
C VAL A 74 6.08 3.46 -3.92
N ASP A 75 7.29 3.09 -3.50
CA ASP A 75 8.21 4.00 -2.83
C ASP A 75 8.68 5.11 -3.78
N VAL A 76 8.99 4.74 -5.03
CA VAL A 76 9.39 5.70 -6.07
C VAL A 76 8.22 6.61 -6.46
N ILE A 77 6.99 6.08 -6.47
CA ILE A 77 5.77 6.89 -6.67
C ILE A 77 5.59 7.88 -5.51
N ALA A 78 5.73 7.43 -4.25
CA ALA A 78 5.61 8.32 -3.09
C ALA A 78 6.62 9.48 -3.13
N GLN A 79 7.86 9.21 -3.52
CA GLN A 79 8.88 10.25 -3.72
C GLN A 79 8.48 11.23 -4.83
N GLN A 80 7.99 10.73 -5.96
CA GLN A 80 7.56 11.59 -7.08
C GLN A 80 6.31 12.41 -6.73
N LEU A 81 5.42 11.90 -5.87
CA LEU A 81 4.28 12.63 -5.33
C LEU A 81 4.70 13.67 -4.28
N GLY A 82 5.95 13.69 -3.83
CA GLY A 82 6.48 14.70 -2.91
C GLY A 82 6.24 14.40 -1.43
N PHE A 83 5.94 13.14 -1.06
CA PHE A 83 5.88 12.75 0.36
C PHE A 83 7.28 12.85 1.00
N ASP A 84 7.33 13.38 2.24
CA ASP A 84 8.58 13.52 2.99
C ASP A 84 9.22 12.17 3.34
N ASP A 85 8.37 11.20 3.65
CA ASP A 85 8.72 9.83 4.01
C ASP A 85 7.99 8.82 3.10
N PHE A 86 8.45 7.57 3.10
CA PHE A 86 7.73 6.48 2.44
C PHE A 86 6.42 6.16 3.17
N ILE A 87 5.40 5.77 2.41
CA ILE A 87 4.10 5.37 2.99
C ILE A 87 4.31 4.14 3.89
N PRO A 88 3.94 4.19 5.18
CA PRO A 88 4.23 3.11 6.14
C PRO A 88 3.34 1.88 5.98
N PRO A 89 3.77 0.68 6.43
CA PRO A 89 2.92 -0.51 6.47
C PRO A 89 1.75 -0.31 7.44
N TYR A 90 0.53 -0.65 7.01
CA TYR A 90 -0.67 -0.53 7.84
C TYR A 90 -0.54 -1.22 9.21
N ALA A 91 0.21 -2.31 9.30
CA ALA A 91 0.47 -2.99 10.57
C ALA A 91 1.06 -2.06 11.66
N ALA A 92 1.76 -0.99 11.27
CA ALA A 92 2.41 -0.03 12.16
C ALA A 92 1.81 1.40 12.12
N THR A 93 0.70 1.62 11.39
CA THR A 93 0.15 2.98 11.16
C THR A 93 -1.19 3.18 11.86
N ARG A 94 -1.34 4.20 12.68
CA ARG A 94 -2.58 4.54 13.42
C ARG A 94 -2.76 6.07 13.52
N GLY A 95 -3.96 6.50 13.89
CA GLY A 95 -4.32 7.88 14.20
C GLY A 95 -4.06 8.83 13.03
N GLU A 96 -3.57 10.02 13.34
CA GLU A 96 -3.26 11.07 12.37
C GLU A 96 -2.28 10.63 11.27
N ALA A 97 -1.42 9.63 11.53
CA ALA A 97 -0.50 9.12 10.51
C ALA A 97 -1.24 8.49 9.32
N LEU A 98 -2.48 8.01 9.50
CA LEU A 98 -3.30 7.51 8.40
C LEU A 98 -3.75 8.61 7.43
N LEU A 99 -3.68 9.89 7.83
CA LEU A 99 -4.00 11.00 6.94
C LEU A 99 -3.02 11.09 5.76
N ALA A 100 -1.75 10.68 5.92
CA ALA A 100 -0.80 10.61 4.80
C ALA A 100 -0.98 9.33 3.95
N GLY A 101 -1.73 8.35 4.44
CA GLY A 101 -1.97 7.06 3.79
C GLY A 101 -1.27 5.89 4.47
N ALA A 102 -1.51 4.70 3.93
CA ALA A 102 -0.93 3.46 4.43
C ALA A 102 -0.77 2.42 3.31
N ASN A 103 0.22 1.55 3.48
CA ASN A 103 0.43 0.41 2.62
C ASN A 103 -0.21 -0.84 3.23
N PHE A 104 -1.23 -1.38 2.58
CA PHE A 104 -1.97 -2.57 2.99
C PHE A 104 -1.46 -3.85 2.34
N ALA A 105 -0.48 -3.77 1.42
CA ALA A 105 0.00 -4.91 0.68
C ALA A 105 0.58 -6.00 1.60
N SER A 106 0.41 -7.26 1.20
CA SER A 106 0.89 -8.40 1.97
C SER A 106 1.49 -9.45 1.06
N ALA A 107 2.73 -9.85 1.34
CA ALA A 107 3.39 -10.89 0.56
C ALA A 107 2.59 -12.20 0.54
N ALA A 108 2.69 -12.91 -0.60
CA ALA A 108 1.90 -14.09 -0.97
C ALA A 108 0.39 -13.87 -1.17
N ALA A 109 -0.14 -12.66 -0.95
CA ALA A 109 -1.55 -12.38 -1.17
C ALA A 109 -1.95 -12.51 -2.65
N GLY A 110 -3.19 -12.95 -2.87
CA GLY A 110 -3.85 -12.89 -4.17
C GLY A 110 -5.22 -12.23 -4.08
N ILE A 111 -5.88 -12.16 -5.24
CA ILE A 111 -7.28 -11.74 -5.40
C ILE A 111 -8.19 -12.71 -4.64
N ARG A 112 -7.90 -14.01 -4.73
CA ARG A 112 -8.66 -15.06 -4.06
C ARG A 112 -8.22 -15.24 -2.62
N GLU A 113 -9.16 -15.58 -1.76
CA GLU A 113 -8.93 -15.73 -0.33
C GLU A 113 -7.92 -16.85 -0.02
N GLU A 114 -8.00 -17.97 -0.72
CA GLU A 114 -7.14 -19.12 -0.47
C GLU A 114 -5.71 -18.98 -1.01
N THR A 115 -5.47 -18.05 -1.93
CA THR A 115 -4.17 -17.89 -2.57
C THR A 115 -3.06 -17.63 -1.54
N GLY A 116 -1.95 -18.36 -1.65
CA GLY A 116 -0.77 -18.19 -0.80
C GLY A 116 -0.87 -18.76 0.62
N GLN A 117 -1.97 -19.42 1.00
CA GLN A 117 -2.16 -19.99 2.34
C GLN A 117 -1.09 -21.02 2.75
N GLN A 118 -0.51 -21.74 1.79
CA GLN A 118 0.57 -22.70 2.03
C GLN A 118 1.85 -22.05 2.59
N LEU A 119 2.00 -20.73 2.45
CA LEU A 119 3.11 -19.95 3.00
C LEU A 119 2.81 -19.38 4.40
N GLY A 120 1.66 -19.73 4.99
CA GLY A 120 1.23 -19.29 6.31
C GLY A 120 0.38 -18.01 6.25
N GLY A 121 0.59 -17.13 7.22
CA GLY A 121 -0.12 -15.86 7.36
C GLY A 121 0.09 -14.95 6.14
N ARG A 122 -1.02 -14.42 5.62
CA ARG A 122 -1.11 -13.46 4.53
C ARG A 122 -2.42 -12.70 4.63
N ILE A 123 -2.45 -11.47 4.12
CA ILE A 123 -3.66 -10.64 4.04
C ILE A 123 -4.10 -10.64 2.58
N SER A 124 -5.08 -11.47 2.23
CA SER A 124 -5.71 -11.53 0.90
C SER A 124 -6.23 -10.15 0.48
N PHE A 125 -6.53 -9.93 -0.80
CA PHE A 125 -7.07 -8.64 -1.20
C PHE A 125 -8.35 -8.26 -0.43
N GLY A 126 -9.25 -9.23 -0.19
CA GLY A 126 -10.41 -9.02 0.68
C GLY A 126 -10.03 -8.55 2.08
N GLY A 127 -9.00 -9.14 2.69
CA GLY A 127 -8.46 -8.69 3.98
C GLY A 127 -7.84 -7.29 3.92
N GLN A 128 -7.17 -6.93 2.82
CA GLN A 128 -6.61 -5.59 2.66
C GLN A 128 -7.70 -4.52 2.56
N LEU A 129 -8.82 -4.84 1.92
CA LEU A 129 -10.01 -3.99 1.86
C LEU A 129 -10.65 -3.81 3.24
N GLN A 130 -10.72 -4.87 4.06
CA GLN A 130 -11.20 -4.78 5.44
C GLN A 130 -10.29 -3.90 6.30
N ASN A 131 -8.96 -4.02 6.14
CA ASN A 131 -8.01 -3.14 6.80
C ASN A 131 -8.19 -1.68 6.38
N TYR A 132 -8.47 -1.43 5.11
CA TYR A 132 -8.76 -0.09 4.62
C TYR A 132 -10.07 0.46 5.20
N GLN A 133 -11.14 -0.34 5.30
CA GLN A 133 -12.37 0.08 5.99
C GLN A 133 -12.09 0.51 7.43
N ALA A 134 -11.28 -0.27 8.17
CA ALA A 134 -10.89 0.07 9.53
C ALA A 134 -10.06 1.36 9.58
N ALA A 135 -9.13 1.56 8.64
CA ALA A 135 -8.36 2.79 8.52
C ALA A 135 -9.25 4.01 8.23
N VAL A 136 -10.26 3.88 7.35
CA VAL A 136 -11.21 4.95 7.05
C VAL A 136 -12.01 5.34 8.28
N GLN A 137 -12.47 4.37 9.08
CA GLN A 137 -13.15 4.68 10.33
C GLN A 137 -12.27 5.48 11.31
N GLU A 138 -10.97 5.18 11.34
CA GLU A 138 -10.02 5.94 12.15
C GLU A 138 -9.80 7.35 11.59
N VAL A 139 -9.72 7.51 10.27
CA VAL A 139 -9.67 8.82 9.61
C VAL A 139 -10.93 9.65 9.89
N VAL A 140 -12.12 9.04 9.89
CA VAL A 140 -13.38 9.69 10.31
C VAL A 140 -13.26 10.22 11.74
N ASN A 141 -12.73 9.41 12.66
CA ASN A 141 -12.57 9.83 14.05
C ASN A 141 -11.56 10.99 14.19
N VAL A 142 -10.49 11.00 13.40
CA VAL A 142 -9.48 12.07 13.40
C VAL A 142 -10.05 13.37 12.81
N LEU A 143 -10.79 13.29 11.72
CA LEU A 143 -11.35 14.46 11.03
C LEU A 143 -12.68 14.94 11.64
N GLY A 144 -13.30 14.13 12.51
CA GLY A 144 -14.47 14.47 13.32
C GLY A 144 -15.80 14.03 12.72
N ASP A 145 -15.90 13.87 11.39
CA ASP A 145 -17.13 13.45 10.73
C ASP A 145 -16.89 12.77 9.36
N GLU A 146 -17.89 12.02 8.90
CA GLU A 146 -17.85 11.25 7.65
C GLU A 146 -17.77 12.13 6.40
N VAL A 147 -18.38 13.33 6.42
CA VAL A 147 -18.39 14.24 5.27
C VAL A 147 -16.99 14.83 5.06
N SER A 148 -16.34 15.26 6.15
CA SER A 148 -14.95 15.74 6.15
C SER A 148 -13.99 14.64 5.69
N ALA A 149 -14.17 13.41 6.18
CA ALA A 149 -13.36 12.27 5.75
C ALA A 149 -13.55 11.93 4.27
N ALA A 150 -14.79 11.85 3.77
CA ALA A 150 -15.07 11.60 2.36
C ALA A 150 -14.45 12.69 1.45
N ASN A 151 -14.59 13.96 1.84
CA ASN A 151 -14.01 15.08 1.11
C ASN A 151 -12.46 15.05 1.11
N TYR A 152 -11.85 14.54 2.17
CA TYR A 152 -10.41 14.35 2.25
C TYR A 152 -9.94 13.18 1.38
N LEU A 153 -10.54 12.00 1.57
CA LEU A 153 -10.19 10.75 0.89
C LEU A 153 -10.40 10.82 -0.63
N SER A 154 -11.39 11.58 -1.10
CA SER A 154 -11.65 11.77 -2.55
C SER A 154 -10.52 12.44 -3.33
N LYS A 155 -9.53 13.03 -2.62
CA LYS A 155 -8.35 13.68 -3.22
C LYS A 155 -7.12 12.76 -3.23
N CYS A 156 -7.22 11.58 -2.64
CA CYS A 156 -6.10 10.67 -2.49
C CYS A 156 -5.87 9.80 -3.72
N ILE A 157 -4.65 9.26 -3.82
CA ILE A 157 -4.29 8.28 -4.86
C ILE A 157 -4.29 6.88 -4.27
N PHE A 158 -4.62 5.92 -5.14
CA PHE A 158 -4.63 4.50 -4.85
C PHE A 158 -3.73 3.76 -5.83
N SER A 159 -2.95 2.79 -5.36
CA SER A 159 -2.27 1.82 -6.21
C SER A 159 -2.71 0.42 -5.83
N VAL A 160 -3.10 -0.37 -6.83
CA VAL A 160 -3.61 -1.73 -6.63
C VAL A 160 -2.93 -2.64 -7.65
N GLY A 161 -2.13 -3.59 -7.18
CA GLY A 161 -1.39 -4.51 -8.05
C GLY A 161 -1.32 -5.92 -7.46
N MET A 162 -1.96 -6.87 -8.12
CA MET A 162 -2.05 -8.27 -7.69
C MET A 162 -2.49 -9.19 -8.83
N GLY A 163 -2.42 -10.50 -8.60
CA GLY A 163 -2.89 -11.54 -9.53
C GLY A 163 -1.83 -12.58 -9.87
N SER A 164 -0.54 -12.21 -9.77
CA SER A 164 0.56 -13.14 -10.05
C SER A 164 0.57 -14.33 -9.08
N ASN A 165 0.26 -14.10 -7.80
CA ASN A 165 0.13 -15.17 -6.81
C ASN A 165 -1.06 -16.10 -7.08
N ASP A 166 -2.16 -15.61 -7.65
CA ASP A 166 -3.29 -16.48 -7.99
C ASP A 166 -2.91 -17.52 -9.05
N TYR A 167 -1.86 -17.26 -9.84
CA TYR A 167 -1.24 -18.27 -10.69
C TYR A 167 -0.14 -19.05 -9.97
N LEU A 168 0.90 -18.36 -9.49
CA LEU A 168 2.12 -18.99 -8.96
C LEU A 168 1.88 -19.75 -7.65
N ASN A 169 1.08 -19.16 -6.76
CA ASN A 169 0.81 -19.64 -5.41
C ASN A 169 -0.64 -20.15 -5.27
N ASN A 170 -1.28 -20.52 -6.39
CA ASN A 170 -2.58 -21.17 -6.43
C ASN A 170 -2.75 -22.06 -7.68
N TYR A 171 -3.01 -21.51 -8.86
CA TYR A 171 -3.33 -22.28 -10.09
C TYR A 171 -2.29 -23.36 -10.44
N PHE A 172 -1.01 -22.99 -10.43
CA PHE A 172 0.10 -23.89 -10.74
C PHE A 172 0.57 -24.75 -9.56
N MET A 173 -0.20 -24.79 -8.46
CA MET A 173 0.09 -25.59 -7.27
C MET A 173 -1.00 -26.66 -7.00
N PRO A 174 -1.18 -27.65 -7.89
CA PRO A 174 -2.27 -28.63 -7.81
C PRO A 174 -2.19 -29.57 -6.60
N VAL A 175 -1.07 -29.58 -5.87
CA VAL A 175 -0.95 -30.31 -4.60
C VAL A 175 -1.73 -29.63 -3.49
N PHE A 176 -1.80 -28.29 -3.51
CA PHE A 176 -2.45 -27.48 -2.47
C PHE A 176 -3.83 -26.98 -2.91
N TYR A 177 -4.05 -26.77 -4.21
CA TYR A 177 -5.25 -26.13 -4.74
C TYR A 177 -5.89 -26.94 -5.87
N SER A 178 -7.21 -26.82 -6.03
CA SER A 178 -7.97 -27.51 -7.07
C SER A 178 -8.25 -26.64 -8.30
N SER A 179 -7.83 -25.38 -8.32
CA SER A 179 -8.15 -24.39 -9.35
C SER A 179 -7.78 -24.86 -10.77
N SER A 180 -6.59 -25.42 -10.98
CA SER A 180 -6.18 -25.97 -12.29
C SER A 180 -6.90 -27.28 -12.69
N ARG A 181 -7.57 -27.94 -11.75
CA ARG A 181 -8.46 -29.09 -12.03
C ARG A 181 -9.88 -28.65 -12.36
N GLN A 182 -10.25 -27.43 -11.97
CA GLN A 182 -11.59 -26.87 -12.13
C GLN A 182 -11.71 -25.96 -13.36
N TYR A 183 -10.64 -25.25 -13.70
CA TYR A 183 -10.65 -24.21 -14.72
C TYR A 183 -9.50 -24.40 -15.71
N THR A 184 -9.75 -24.15 -17.00
CA THR A 184 -8.67 -23.84 -17.95
C THR A 184 -8.01 -22.50 -17.58
N PRO A 185 -6.81 -22.17 -18.10
CA PRO A 185 -6.17 -20.90 -17.81
C PRO A 185 -7.05 -19.69 -18.13
N GLU A 186 -7.78 -19.73 -19.25
CA GLU A 186 -8.69 -18.67 -19.68
C GLU A 186 -9.89 -18.54 -18.74
N GLN A 187 -10.51 -19.66 -18.38
CA GLN A 187 -11.62 -19.66 -17.41
C GLN A 187 -11.18 -19.13 -16.04
N TYR A 188 -9.95 -19.44 -15.62
CA TYR A 188 -9.41 -18.95 -14.36
C TYR A 188 -9.15 -17.45 -14.41
N ALA A 189 -8.60 -16.93 -15.53
CA ALA A 189 -8.50 -15.50 -15.77
C ALA A 189 -9.87 -14.80 -15.68
N ASP A 190 -10.92 -15.35 -16.29
CA ASP A 190 -12.26 -14.77 -16.21
C ASP A 190 -12.78 -14.71 -14.76
N VAL A 191 -12.57 -15.77 -13.98
CA VAL A 191 -12.92 -15.80 -12.55
C VAL A 191 -12.16 -14.74 -11.76
N LEU A 192 -10.84 -14.61 -11.98
CA LEU A 192 -10.02 -13.60 -11.31
C LEU A 192 -10.44 -12.17 -11.68
N ILE A 193 -10.68 -11.91 -12.97
CA ILE A 193 -11.12 -10.59 -13.46
C ILE A 193 -12.48 -10.24 -12.84
N GLY A 194 -13.42 -11.18 -12.81
CA GLY A 194 -14.73 -10.98 -12.21
C GLY A 194 -14.64 -10.61 -10.73
N GLN A 195 -13.89 -11.39 -9.96
CA GLN A 195 -13.71 -11.16 -8.52
C GLN A 195 -12.95 -9.85 -8.24
N TYR A 196 -11.85 -9.60 -8.94
CA TYR A 196 -11.05 -8.39 -8.77
C TYR A 196 -11.84 -7.13 -9.12
N SER A 197 -12.62 -7.18 -10.22
CA SER A 197 -13.51 -6.07 -10.61
C SER A 197 -14.57 -5.79 -9.56
N GLN A 198 -15.16 -6.84 -8.98
CA GLN A 198 -16.16 -6.69 -7.92
C GLN A 198 -15.54 -6.05 -6.66
N GLN A 199 -14.35 -6.51 -6.26
CA GLN A 199 -13.64 -5.97 -5.10
C GLN A 199 -13.23 -4.49 -5.29
N ILE A 200 -12.78 -4.10 -6.48
CA ILE A 200 -12.47 -2.70 -6.77
C ILE A 200 -13.74 -1.83 -6.74
N ARG A 201 -14.81 -2.26 -7.43
CA ARG A 201 -16.04 -1.46 -7.54
C ARG A 201 -16.78 -1.36 -6.21
N ASN A 202 -16.99 -2.48 -5.54
CA ASN A 202 -17.89 -2.54 -4.39
C ASN A 202 -17.20 -2.26 -3.06
N SER A 203 -15.88 -2.12 -3.04
CA SER A 203 -15.13 -1.86 -1.81
C SER A 203 -14.27 -0.63 -1.96
N LEU A 204 -13.31 -0.59 -2.89
CA LEU A 204 -12.45 0.60 -2.98
C LEU A 204 -13.21 1.86 -3.40
N ALA A 205 -14.06 1.78 -4.42
CA ALA A 205 -14.80 2.95 -4.89
C ALA A 205 -15.89 3.39 -3.89
N ASP A 206 -16.63 2.43 -3.31
CA ASP A 206 -17.69 2.71 -2.34
C ASP A 206 -17.15 3.16 -0.96
N ILE A 207 -15.91 2.83 -0.59
CA ILE A 207 -15.27 3.32 0.63
C ILE A 207 -14.59 4.68 0.39
N ALA A 208 -14.05 4.92 -0.80
CA ALA A 208 -13.52 6.24 -1.19
C ALA A 208 -14.62 7.30 -1.32
N ILE A 209 -15.87 6.86 -1.46
CA ILE A 209 -17.08 7.67 -1.51
C ILE A 209 -18.03 7.12 -0.44
N LEU A 210 -17.74 7.39 0.84
CA LEU A 210 -18.67 7.07 1.92
C LEU A 210 -20.09 7.47 1.48
N PRO A 211 -21.09 6.58 1.66
CA PRO A 211 -22.43 6.86 1.18
C PRO A 211 -22.93 8.11 1.90
N LEU A 212 -23.15 9.18 1.14
CA LEU A 212 -23.93 10.32 1.60
C LEU A 212 -25.35 9.87 1.97
#